data_AF-A0A9E4UMJ1-F1
#
_entry.id   AF-A0A9E4UMJ1-F1
#
_cell.length_a   1.000
_cell.length_b   1.000
_cell.length_c   1.000
_cell.angle_alpha   90.00
_cell.angle_beta   90.00
_cell.angle_gamma   90.00
#
_symmetry.space_group_name_H-M   'P 1'
#
loop_
_entity.id
_entity.type
_entity.pdbx_description
1 polymer ?
#
loop_
_entity_poly.entity_id
_entity_poly.type
_entity_poly.pdbx_seq_one_letter_code
_entity_poly.pdbx_strand_id
1 'polypeptide(L)'
;MRVVHYLNQFFGGLGGEEKADLPPETRTGAVGPGRLLEQVLGNDSQVVTTIICGDNYAAENLPEVASAVTKAVRDAQADLLVAGPCFQAGRYGTSAGEVCAAVQAQLGVPAITAMAVENPGVDLYREQVYIVDSGPDVSRMQDVLATMARLGTKLANEEPLGRPSDEGYLPQGKLRSEFVEQTAAHRLAQMLLAKMKGQPFTSEVPIVPVEPVPVPPALTDLSKATVAIVTDGGLVPKGNPDQIPRSFAQVWGAYSFA
;
A
#
# COMPACT_ATOMS: atom_id res chain seq x y z
N MET A 1 9.16 11.72 -20.42
CA MET A 1 8.64 11.76 -19.04
C MET A 1 9.75 12.11 -18.06
N ARG A 2 9.57 13.15 -17.26
CA ARG A 2 10.49 13.58 -16.20
C ARG A 2 10.10 12.90 -14.90
N VAL A 3 11.00 12.11 -14.34
CA VAL A 3 10.73 11.32 -13.14
C VAL A 3 11.53 11.84 -11.97
N VAL A 4 10.86 11.98 -10.82
CA VAL A 4 11.52 12.17 -9.53
C VAL A 4 11.48 10.84 -8.78
N HIS A 5 12.61 10.44 -8.20
CA HIS A 5 12.75 9.16 -7.51
C HIS A 5 13.06 9.36 -6.03
N TYR A 6 12.26 8.79 -5.13
CA TYR A 6 12.49 8.83 -3.68
C TYR A 6 13.03 7.50 -3.16
N LEU A 7 14.20 7.56 -2.54
CA LEU A 7 14.97 6.44 -2.03
C LEU A 7 15.27 6.54 -0.54
N ASN A 8 15.39 5.40 0.14
CA ASN A 8 16.01 5.37 1.45
C ASN A 8 17.55 5.45 1.34
N GLN A 9 18.21 5.64 2.47
CA GLN A 9 19.67 5.74 2.56
C GLN A 9 20.38 4.51 1.98
N PHE A 10 19.81 3.31 2.15
CA PHE A 10 20.41 2.06 1.66
C PHE A 10 20.41 1.99 0.14
N PHE A 11 19.24 2.13 -0.49
CA PHE A 11 19.15 2.11 -1.95
C PHE A 11 19.75 3.36 -2.61
N GLY A 12 19.79 4.48 -1.89
CA GLY A 12 20.51 5.69 -2.30
C GLY A 12 22.04 5.57 -2.21
N GLY A 13 22.57 4.49 -1.64
CA GLY A 13 24.00 4.23 -1.53
C GLY A 13 24.72 5.11 -0.50
N LEU A 14 24.01 5.59 0.53
CA LEU A 14 24.58 6.38 1.63
C LEU A 14 25.13 5.50 2.76
N GLY A 15 24.52 4.34 2.99
CA GLY A 15 24.87 3.42 4.08
C GLY A 15 23.66 2.61 4.56
N GLY A 16 23.84 1.80 5.59
CA GLY A 16 22.79 1.01 6.23
C GLY A 16 22.09 1.77 7.36
N GLU A 17 21.85 1.07 8.47
CA GLU A 17 21.22 1.62 9.67
C GLU A 17 22.02 2.78 10.29
N GLU A 18 23.35 2.79 10.15
CA GLU A 18 24.21 3.86 10.66
C GLU A 18 23.99 5.22 9.99
N LYS A 19 23.25 5.23 8.87
CA LYS A 19 22.84 6.42 8.13
C LYS A 19 21.32 6.65 8.14
N ALA A 20 20.58 5.91 8.95
CA ALA A 20 19.12 6.00 8.99
C ALA A 20 18.60 7.34 9.54
N ASP A 21 19.42 8.12 10.24
CA ASP A 21 19.04 9.43 10.80
C ASP A 21 19.39 10.60 9.86
N LEU A 22 19.88 10.34 8.65
CA LEU A 22 20.23 11.40 7.70
C LEU A 22 18.99 12.13 7.19
N PRO A 23 19.00 13.48 7.17
CA PRO A 23 17.94 14.26 6.55
C PRO A 23 17.91 14.06 5.02
N PRO A 24 16.83 14.47 4.33
CA PRO A 24 16.72 14.36 2.88
C PRO A 24 17.88 15.06 2.14
N GLU A 25 18.57 14.30 1.29
CA GLU A 25 19.57 14.77 0.34
C GLU A 25 19.02 14.67 -1.08
N THR A 26 19.18 15.73 -1.89
CA THR A 26 18.78 15.73 -3.29
C THR A 26 19.98 15.55 -4.20
N ARG A 27 19.87 14.66 -5.18
CA ARG A 27 20.87 14.39 -6.21
C ARG A 27 20.28 14.57 -7.61
N THR A 28 21.06 15.14 -8.50
CA THR A 28 20.69 15.24 -9.92
C THR A 28 20.86 13.88 -10.59
N GLY A 29 19.87 13.47 -11.37
CA GLY A 29 19.93 12.22 -12.13
C GLY A 29 19.59 10.96 -11.33
N ALA A 30 19.73 9.82 -11.98
CA ALA A 30 19.47 8.49 -11.45
C ALA A 30 20.54 7.99 -10.46
N VAL A 31 20.10 7.55 -9.27
CA VAL A 31 20.97 6.94 -8.24
C VAL A 31 20.47 5.55 -7.87
N GLY A 32 21.38 4.61 -7.62
CA GLY A 32 21.06 3.25 -7.20
C GLY A 32 20.05 2.57 -8.13
N PRO A 33 18.92 2.04 -7.62
CA PRO A 33 17.87 1.43 -8.46
C PRO A 33 17.22 2.41 -9.44
N GLY A 34 17.36 3.72 -9.24
CA GLY A 34 16.90 4.73 -10.21
C GLY A 34 17.54 4.59 -11.59
N ARG A 35 18.75 4.02 -11.67
CA ARG A 35 19.41 3.76 -12.96
C ARG A 35 18.73 2.63 -13.74
N LEU A 36 18.32 1.59 -13.02
CA LEU A 36 17.55 0.50 -13.59
C LEU A 36 16.13 0.97 -13.95
N LEU A 37 15.52 1.80 -13.10
CA LEU A 37 14.24 2.46 -13.39
C LEU A 37 14.28 3.24 -14.70
N GLU A 38 15.31 4.06 -14.91
CA GLU A 38 15.49 4.81 -16.16
C GLU A 38 15.63 3.89 -17.38
N GLN A 39 16.38 2.79 -17.26
CA GLN A 39 16.51 1.80 -18.32
C GLN A 39 15.17 1.14 -18.70
N VAL A 40 14.35 0.75 -17.70
CA VAL A 40 13.06 0.08 -17.95
C VAL A 40 11.97 1.03 -18.41
N LEU A 41 12.05 2.33 -18.07
CA LEU A 41 11.14 3.37 -18.58
C LEU A 41 11.39 3.70 -20.06
N GLY A 42 12.58 3.37 -20.59
CA GLY A 42 12.94 3.60 -21.98
C GLY A 42 13.43 5.02 -22.29
N ASN A 43 13.87 5.22 -23.54
CA ASN A 43 14.64 6.39 -23.95
C ASN A 43 13.90 7.75 -23.86
N ASP A 44 12.57 7.74 -23.80
CA ASP A 44 11.76 8.96 -23.71
C ASP A 44 11.55 9.43 -22.26
N SER A 45 12.13 8.72 -21.29
CA SER A 45 11.97 8.97 -19.87
C SER A 45 13.32 9.13 -19.18
N GLN A 46 13.37 10.00 -18.17
CA GLN A 46 14.60 10.27 -17.42
C GLN A 46 14.29 10.51 -15.96
N VAL A 47 15.10 9.93 -15.07
CA VAL A 47 15.10 10.31 -13.66
C VAL A 47 15.89 11.60 -13.52
N VAL A 48 15.18 12.73 -13.44
CA VAL A 48 15.80 14.07 -13.40
C VAL A 48 16.32 14.42 -12.00
N THR A 49 15.72 13.85 -10.96
CA THR A 49 16.07 14.12 -9.57
C THR A 49 15.84 12.88 -8.72
N THR A 50 16.80 12.55 -7.87
CA THR A 50 16.67 11.53 -6.84
C THR A 50 16.75 12.18 -5.46
N ILE A 51 15.78 11.94 -4.59
CA ILE A 51 15.81 12.33 -3.17
C ILE A 51 16.12 11.09 -2.35
N ILE A 52 17.10 11.19 -1.45
CA ILE A 52 17.51 10.12 -0.55
C ILE A 52 17.30 10.57 0.89
N CYS A 53 16.59 9.79 1.69
CA CYS A 53 16.36 10.10 3.11
C CYS A 53 16.68 8.89 3.98
N GLY A 54 17.18 9.13 5.19
CA GLY A 54 17.30 8.07 6.19
C GLY A 54 15.94 7.61 6.71
N ASP A 55 15.77 6.31 6.88
CA ASP A 55 14.50 5.70 7.31
C ASP A 55 14.02 6.15 8.71
N ASN A 56 14.92 6.40 9.66
CA ASN A 56 14.54 6.91 10.99
C ASN A 56 14.12 8.37 10.90
N TYR A 57 14.92 9.19 10.21
CA TYR A 57 14.62 10.60 10.03
C TYR A 57 13.26 10.78 9.35
N ALA A 58 12.99 10.00 8.29
CA ALA A 58 11.72 10.05 7.60
C ALA A 58 10.53 9.64 8.48
N ALA A 59 10.67 8.58 9.27
CA ALA A 59 9.62 8.13 10.18
C ALA A 59 9.29 9.16 11.28
N GLU A 60 10.29 9.93 11.74
CA GLU A 60 10.11 10.96 12.78
C GLU A 60 9.66 12.32 12.22
N ASN A 61 9.90 12.59 10.94
CA ASN A 61 9.70 13.91 10.29
C ASN A 61 8.92 13.78 8.96
N LEU A 62 7.88 12.94 8.95
CA LEU A 62 7.09 12.63 7.75
C LEU A 62 6.58 13.89 7.02
N PRO A 63 5.98 14.89 7.69
CA PRO A 63 5.50 16.10 7.02
C PRO A 63 6.63 16.90 6.33
N GLU A 64 7.79 17.00 6.98
CA GLU A 64 8.96 17.69 6.46
C GLU A 64 9.52 16.97 5.23
N VAL A 65 9.62 15.64 5.27
CA VAL A 65 10.07 14.83 4.13
C VAL A 65 9.08 14.92 2.98
N ALA A 66 7.78 14.81 3.24
CA ALA A 66 6.74 14.98 2.24
C ALA A 66 6.79 16.36 1.58
N SER A 67 7.00 17.43 2.36
CA SER A 67 7.17 18.79 1.84
C SER A 67 8.42 18.92 0.96
N ALA A 68 9.56 18.35 1.39
CA ALA A 68 10.79 18.37 0.62
C ALA A 68 10.66 17.62 -0.72
N VAL A 69 10.07 16.43 -0.72
CA VAL A 69 9.81 15.65 -1.94
C VAL A 69 8.82 16.37 -2.86
N THR A 70 7.72 16.90 -2.30
CA THR A 70 6.73 17.68 -3.08
C THR A 70 7.37 18.88 -3.75
N LYS A 71 8.24 19.61 -3.03
CA LYS A 71 8.99 20.73 -3.59
C LYS A 71 9.90 20.26 -4.73
N ALA A 72 10.64 19.18 -4.54
CA ALA A 72 11.52 18.64 -5.58
C ALA A 72 10.74 18.21 -6.83
N VAL A 73 9.56 17.59 -6.67
CA VAL A 73 8.67 17.23 -7.79
C VAL A 73 8.22 18.47 -8.57
N ARG A 74 7.82 19.53 -7.87
CA ARG A 74 7.42 20.80 -8.47
C ARG A 74 8.58 21.47 -9.21
N ASP A 75 9.71 21.64 -8.54
CA ASP A 75 10.89 22.34 -9.08
C ASP A 75 11.46 21.60 -10.29
N ALA A 76 11.41 20.26 -10.26
CA ALA A 76 11.81 19.42 -11.37
C ALA A 76 10.76 19.36 -12.50
N GLN A 77 9.56 19.93 -12.34
CA GLN A 77 8.44 19.78 -13.27
C GLN A 77 8.23 18.31 -13.66
N ALA A 78 8.20 17.43 -12.66
CA ALA A 78 8.11 16.01 -12.89
C ALA A 78 6.69 15.59 -13.30
N ASP A 79 6.63 14.64 -14.23
CA ASP A 79 5.41 14.03 -14.73
C ASP A 79 5.00 12.82 -13.86
N LEU A 80 5.95 12.25 -13.10
CA LEU A 80 5.75 11.07 -12.26
C LEU A 80 6.69 11.11 -11.05
N LEU A 81 6.15 10.80 -9.88
CA LEU A 81 6.93 10.41 -8.70
C LEU A 81 6.98 8.89 -8.58
N VAL A 82 8.20 8.36 -8.41
CA VAL A 82 8.41 6.97 -8.01
C VAL A 82 9.04 6.95 -6.63
N ALA A 83 8.43 6.27 -5.66
CA ALA A 83 8.97 6.10 -4.31
C ALA A 83 9.17 4.61 -4.01
N GLY A 84 10.39 4.17 -3.71
CA GLY A 84 10.69 2.74 -3.59
C GLY A 84 11.49 2.19 -4.77
N PRO A 85 11.53 0.86 -4.94
CA PRO A 85 10.72 -0.16 -4.26
C PRO A 85 11.12 -0.38 -2.79
N CYS A 86 10.15 -0.62 -1.91
CA CYS A 86 10.35 -0.71 -0.46
C CYS A 86 10.42 -2.16 0.07
N PHE A 87 9.89 -3.15 -0.65
CA PHE A 87 9.83 -4.54 -0.17
C PHE A 87 9.22 -4.61 1.24
N GLN A 88 9.87 -5.32 2.18
CA GLN A 88 9.45 -5.44 3.57
C GLN A 88 10.00 -4.33 4.49
N ALA A 89 10.69 -3.32 3.95
CA ALA A 89 11.23 -2.23 4.77
C ALA A 89 10.08 -1.35 5.30
N GLY A 90 9.69 -1.56 6.55
CA GLY A 90 8.48 -0.94 7.11
C GLY A 90 8.53 0.59 7.21
N ARG A 91 9.57 1.14 7.84
CA ARG A 91 9.74 2.62 7.96
C ARG A 91 9.82 3.28 6.58
N TYR A 92 10.56 2.66 5.67
CA TYR A 92 10.71 3.14 4.30
C TYR A 92 9.37 3.09 3.54
N GLY A 93 8.61 2.00 3.66
CA GLY A 93 7.30 1.84 3.03
C GLY A 93 6.29 2.88 3.52
N THR A 94 6.18 3.08 4.84
CA THR A 94 5.32 4.14 5.39
C THR A 94 5.71 5.52 4.86
N SER A 95 7.01 5.84 4.84
CA SER A 95 7.50 7.13 4.32
C SER A 95 7.24 7.28 2.82
N ALA A 96 7.45 6.23 2.02
CA ALA A 96 7.18 6.21 0.59
C ALA A 96 5.68 6.39 0.28
N GLY A 97 4.80 5.79 1.08
CA GLY A 97 3.36 5.99 1.00
C GLY A 97 2.95 7.44 1.26
N GLU A 98 3.48 8.04 2.33
CA GLU A 98 3.20 9.43 2.70
C GLU A 98 3.63 10.42 1.61
N VAL A 99 4.88 10.31 1.11
CA VAL A 99 5.37 11.23 0.08
C VAL A 99 4.56 11.12 -1.22
N CYS A 100 4.14 9.90 -1.59
CA CYS A 100 3.28 9.69 -2.75
C CYS A 100 1.91 10.33 -2.57
N ALA A 101 1.27 10.10 -1.41
CA ALA A 101 -0.04 10.67 -1.09
C ALA A 101 0.01 12.20 -1.10
N ALA A 102 1.04 12.79 -0.49
CA ALA A 102 1.24 14.24 -0.43
C ALA A 102 1.42 14.86 -1.83
N VAL A 103 2.25 14.25 -2.69
CA VAL A 103 2.49 14.74 -4.05
C VAL A 103 1.23 14.68 -4.91
N GLN A 104 0.48 13.58 -4.85
CA GLN A 104 -0.79 13.45 -5.56
C GLN A 104 -1.80 14.51 -5.08
N ALA A 105 -1.93 14.68 -3.77
CA ALA A 105 -2.90 15.62 -3.20
C ALA A 105 -2.56 17.10 -3.48
N GLN A 106 -1.28 17.46 -3.46
CA GLN A 106 -0.84 18.86 -3.56
C GLN A 106 -0.56 19.31 -5.00
N LEU A 107 -0.08 18.41 -5.85
CA LEU A 107 0.36 18.75 -7.21
C LEU A 107 -0.48 18.11 -8.31
N GLY A 108 -1.28 17.08 -8.00
CA GLY A 108 -1.98 16.28 -9.01
C GLY A 108 -1.06 15.41 -9.87
N VAL A 109 0.24 15.38 -9.57
CA VAL A 109 1.22 14.53 -10.25
C VAL A 109 1.01 13.09 -9.80
N PRO A 110 0.90 12.11 -10.71
CA PRO A 110 0.77 10.71 -10.33
C PRO A 110 2.01 10.25 -9.57
N ALA A 111 1.77 9.41 -8.56
CA ALA A 111 2.82 8.82 -7.75
C ALA A 111 2.59 7.32 -7.59
N ILE A 112 3.68 6.55 -7.60
CA ILE A 112 3.66 5.11 -7.43
C ILE A 112 4.71 4.63 -6.45
N THR A 113 4.42 3.53 -5.79
CA THR A 113 5.35 2.84 -4.90
C THR A 113 5.23 1.32 -5.05
N ALA A 114 6.11 0.57 -4.40
CA ALA A 114 6.05 -0.89 -4.38
C ALA A 114 6.41 -1.41 -3.00
N MET A 115 5.60 -2.31 -2.48
CA MET A 115 5.74 -2.86 -1.13
C MET A 115 5.33 -4.33 -1.10
N ALA A 116 5.90 -5.08 -0.17
CA ALA A 116 5.36 -6.39 0.20
C ALA A 116 4.01 -6.21 0.92
N VAL A 117 3.10 -7.17 0.82
CA VAL A 117 1.77 -7.11 1.44
C VAL A 117 1.85 -6.85 2.95
N GLU A 118 2.88 -7.37 3.63
CA GLU A 118 3.07 -7.23 5.07
C GLU A 118 3.68 -5.88 5.48
N ASN A 119 4.04 -5.03 4.52
CA ASN A 119 4.61 -3.72 4.82
C ASN A 119 3.52 -2.81 5.42
N PRO A 120 3.75 -2.16 6.58
CA PRO A 120 2.75 -1.29 7.20
C PRO A 120 2.29 -0.13 6.31
N GLY A 121 3.12 0.33 5.38
CA GLY A 121 2.73 1.36 4.40
C GLY A 121 1.58 0.92 3.49
N VAL A 122 1.38 -0.39 3.29
CA VAL A 122 0.27 -0.93 2.49
C VAL A 122 -1.07 -0.58 3.15
N ASP A 123 -1.26 -0.94 4.42
CA ASP A 123 -2.54 -0.71 5.10
C ASP A 123 -2.84 0.78 5.26
N LEU A 124 -1.80 1.62 5.41
CA LEU A 124 -1.95 3.06 5.55
C LEU A 124 -2.33 3.77 4.24
N TYR A 125 -1.80 3.34 3.09
CA TYR A 125 -1.86 4.14 1.86
C TYR A 125 -2.48 3.44 0.64
N ARG A 126 -2.77 2.14 0.68
CA ARG A 126 -3.32 1.38 -0.47
C ARG A 126 -4.60 1.95 -1.06
N GLU A 127 -5.44 2.63 -0.28
CA GLU A 127 -6.67 3.23 -0.78
C GLU A 127 -6.41 4.48 -1.65
N GLN A 128 -5.28 5.16 -1.40
CA GLN A 128 -4.93 6.46 -1.98
C GLN A 128 -3.86 6.33 -3.09
N VAL A 129 -2.84 5.51 -2.86
CA VAL A 129 -1.67 5.35 -3.73
C VAL A 129 -1.71 4.00 -4.43
N TYR A 130 -1.24 3.95 -5.68
CA TYR A 130 -1.01 2.67 -6.37
C TYR A 130 0.29 2.03 -5.85
N ILE A 131 0.15 0.86 -5.23
CA ILE A 131 1.26 0.11 -4.63
C ILE A 131 1.47 -1.18 -5.43
N VAL A 132 2.56 -1.30 -6.16
CA VAL A 132 2.97 -2.54 -6.83
C VAL A 132 3.32 -3.60 -5.77
N ASP A 133 2.87 -4.84 -5.96
CA ASP A 133 3.27 -5.96 -5.09
C ASP A 133 4.72 -6.33 -5.40
N SER A 134 5.64 -5.92 -4.53
CA SER A 134 7.05 -6.27 -4.71
C SER A 134 7.39 -7.68 -4.26
N GLY A 135 6.50 -8.32 -3.49
CA GLY A 135 6.87 -9.45 -2.64
C GLY A 135 7.99 -9.12 -1.64
N PRO A 136 8.48 -10.12 -0.90
CA PRO A 136 9.50 -9.93 0.14
C PRO A 136 10.94 -9.94 -0.39
N ASP A 137 11.18 -10.53 -1.56
CA ASP A 137 12.53 -10.81 -2.06
C ASP A 137 13.09 -9.68 -2.93
N VAL A 138 14.14 -9.02 -2.43
CA VAL A 138 14.86 -7.94 -3.12
C VAL A 138 15.53 -8.42 -4.42
N SER A 139 15.79 -9.72 -4.60
CA SER A 139 16.35 -10.28 -5.83
C SER A 139 15.46 -10.01 -7.06
N ARG A 140 14.16 -9.77 -6.85
CA ARG A 140 13.17 -9.45 -7.88
C ARG A 140 13.14 -7.98 -8.29
N MET A 141 14.11 -7.17 -7.85
CA MET A 141 14.13 -5.72 -8.09
C MET A 141 13.90 -5.30 -9.54
N GLN A 142 14.49 -6.01 -10.50
CA GLN A 142 14.30 -5.69 -11.92
C GLN A 142 12.85 -5.86 -12.36
N ASP A 143 12.19 -6.96 -11.97
CA ASP A 143 10.80 -7.25 -12.32
C ASP A 143 9.84 -6.26 -11.64
N VAL A 144 10.12 -5.91 -10.38
CA VAL A 144 9.34 -4.94 -9.62
C VAL A 144 9.44 -3.56 -10.25
N LEU A 145 10.65 -3.09 -10.57
CA LEU A 145 10.84 -1.81 -11.24
C LEU A 145 10.23 -1.78 -12.64
N ALA A 146 10.29 -2.88 -13.40
CA ALA A 146 9.62 -2.97 -14.70
C ALA A 146 8.09 -2.84 -14.55
N THR A 147 7.51 -3.46 -13.52
CA THR A 147 6.07 -3.35 -13.22
C THR A 147 5.70 -1.94 -12.80
N MET A 148 6.49 -1.33 -11.91
CA MET A 148 6.35 0.07 -11.50
C MET A 148 6.43 1.01 -12.70
N ALA A 149 7.45 0.87 -13.55
CA ALA A 149 7.65 1.71 -14.74
C ALA A 149 6.45 1.63 -15.70
N ARG A 150 5.96 0.42 -15.97
CA ARG A 150 4.79 0.19 -16.83
C ARG A 150 3.53 0.84 -16.26
N LEU A 151 3.26 0.63 -14.97
CA LEU A 151 2.08 1.21 -14.30
C LEU A 151 2.18 2.74 -14.18
N GLY A 152 3.35 3.26 -13.83
CA GLY A 152 3.63 4.70 -13.71
C GLY A 152 3.49 5.42 -15.05
N THR A 153 3.96 4.80 -16.14
CA THR A 153 3.80 5.36 -17.49
C THR A 153 2.32 5.47 -17.87
N LYS A 154 1.52 4.43 -17.61
CA LYS A 154 0.06 4.49 -17.83
C LYS A 154 -0.60 5.62 -17.03
N LEU A 155 -0.21 5.77 -15.76
CA LEU A 155 -0.74 6.82 -14.89
C LEU A 155 -0.39 8.22 -15.40
N ALA A 156 0.86 8.43 -15.83
CA ALA A 156 1.31 9.71 -16.38
C ALA A 156 0.64 10.04 -17.73
N ASN A 157 0.32 9.03 -18.52
CA ASN A 157 -0.37 9.18 -19.81
C ASN A 157 -1.91 9.16 -19.70
N GLU A 158 -2.46 9.08 -18.48
CA GLU A 158 -3.90 8.95 -18.22
C GLU A 158 -4.55 7.74 -18.93
N GLU A 159 -3.79 6.66 -19.13
CA GLU A 159 -4.27 5.45 -19.75
C GLU A 159 -5.16 4.61 -18.81
N PRO A 160 -6.17 3.90 -19.33
CA PRO A 160 -6.99 3.00 -18.52
C PRO A 160 -6.16 1.91 -17.83
N LEU A 161 -6.37 1.76 -16.53
CA LEU A 161 -5.76 0.70 -15.73
C LEU A 161 -6.67 -0.53 -15.66
N GLY A 162 -6.08 -1.71 -15.89
CA GLY A 162 -6.72 -3.01 -15.71
C GLY A 162 -6.95 -3.38 -14.24
N ARG A 163 -7.22 -4.66 -13.99
CA ARG A 163 -7.45 -5.18 -12.64
C ARG A 163 -6.12 -5.23 -11.87
N PRO A 164 -6.15 -5.15 -10.52
CA PRO A 164 -4.96 -5.27 -9.69
C PRO A 164 -4.09 -6.49 -10.02
N SER A 165 -4.70 -7.65 -10.25
CA SER A 165 -4.01 -8.89 -10.64
C SER A 165 -3.30 -8.83 -11.99
N ASP A 166 -3.87 -8.10 -12.94
CA ASP A 166 -3.38 -8.04 -14.32
C ASP A 166 -2.26 -6.99 -14.43
N GLU A 167 -2.34 -5.97 -13.59
CA GLU A 167 -1.42 -4.83 -13.58
C GLU A 167 -0.30 -4.97 -12.53
N GLY A 168 -0.42 -5.91 -11.59
CA GLY A 168 0.60 -6.21 -10.58
C GLY A 168 0.60 -5.25 -9.38
N TYR A 169 -0.53 -4.61 -9.07
CA TYR A 169 -0.66 -3.73 -7.89
C TYR A 169 -1.64 -4.28 -6.86
N LEU A 170 -1.49 -3.83 -5.61
CA LEU A 170 -2.30 -4.26 -4.48
C LEU A 170 -3.71 -3.64 -4.55
N PRO A 171 -4.78 -4.41 -4.29
CA PRO A 171 -6.15 -3.91 -4.38
C PRO A 171 -6.43 -2.73 -3.45
N GLN A 172 -6.98 -1.64 -3.99
CA GLN A 172 -7.33 -0.42 -3.25
C GLN A 172 -8.74 -0.45 -2.62
N GLY A 173 -9.45 -1.59 -2.69
CA GLY A 173 -10.85 -1.70 -2.23
C GLY A 173 -11.88 -0.97 -3.11
N LYS A 174 -11.46 -0.36 -4.23
CA LYS A 174 -12.34 0.37 -5.15
C LYS A 174 -13.15 -0.58 -6.03
N LEU A 175 -14.47 -0.47 -5.99
CA LEU A 175 -15.37 -1.19 -6.89
C LEU A 175 -15.53 -0.43 -8.20
N ARG A 176 -15.31 -1.11 -9.33
CA ARG A 176 -15.52 -0.57 -10.67
C ARG A 176 -16.60 -1.38 -11.37
N SER A 177 -17.56 -0.69 -11.97
CA SER A 177 -18.53 -1.33 -12.85
C SER A 177 -17.91 -1.56 -14.22
N GLU A 178 -17.97 -2.78 -14.72
CA GLU A 178 -17.44 -3.16 -16.02
C GLU A 178 -18.43 -4.07 -16.76
N PHE A 179 -18.39 -4.02 -18.10
CA PHE A 179 -19.07 -5.02 -18.90
C PHE A 179 -18.26 -6.31 -18.87
N VAL A 180 -18.93 -7.42 -18.57
CA VAL A 180 -18.30 -8.73 -18.49
C VAL A 180 -18.88 -9.67 -19.54
N GLU A 181 -18.02 -10.48 -20.15
CA GLU A 181 -18.44 -11.48 -21.14
C GLU A 181 -19.27 -12.60 -20.51
N GLN A 182 -18.96 -12.96 -19.25
CA GLN A 182 -19.63 -14.02 -18.51
C GLN A 182 -20.27 -13.45 -17.23
N THR A 183 -21.50 -13.88 -16.93
CA THR A 183 -22.16 -13.47 -15.67
C THR A 183 -21.48 -14.12 -14.45
N ALA A 184 -21.59 -13.48 -13.29
CA ALA A 184 -21.06 -14.03 -12.03
C ALA A 184 -21.58 -15.45 -11.74
N ALA A 185 -22.84 -15.75 -12.09
CA ALA A 185 -23.42 -17.08 -11.94
C ALA A 185 -22.71 -18.14 -12.78
N HIS A 186 -22.35 -17.83 -14.02
CA HIS A 186 -21.60 -18.76 -14.89
C HIS A 186 -20.18 -19.01 -14.35
N ARG A 187 -19.47 -17.96 -13.94
CA ARG A 187 -18.12 -18.08 -13.39
C ARG A 187 -18.12 -18.87 -12.08
N LEU A 188 -19.08 -18.63 -11.20
CA LEU A 188 -19.26 -19.41 -9.97
C LEU A 188 -19.52 -20.89 -10.24
N ALA A 189 -20.41 -21.20 -11.19
CA ALA A 189 -20.69 -22.58 -11.57
C ALA A 189 -19.44 -23.28 -12.12
N GLN A 190 -18.64 -22.60 -12.96
CA GLN A 190 -17.38 -23.13 -13.46
C GLN A 190 -16.36 -23.39 -12.34
N MET A 191 -16.19 -22.44 -11.42
CA MET A 191 -15.30 -22.62 -10.25
C MET A 191 -15.75 -23.79 -9.37
N LEU A 192 -17.05 -23.94 -9.12
CA LEU A 192 -17.59 -25.06 -8.35
C LEU A 192 -17.32 -26.40 -9.05
N LEU A 193 -17.55 -26.48 -10.35
CA LEU A 193 -17.28 -27.70 -11.13
C LEU A 193 -15.78 -28.03 -11.14
N ALA A 194 -14.90 -27.05 -11.27
CA ALA A 194 -13.44 -27.24 -11.18
C ALA A 194 -13.06 -27.79 -9.80
N LYS A 195 -13.59 -27.18 -8.72
CA LYS A 195 -13.39 -27.63 -7.34
C LYS A 195 -13.85 -29.08 -7.13
N MET A 196 -15.04 -29.44 -7.61
CA MET A 196 -15.58 -30.80 -7.51
C MET A 196 -14.73 -31.84 -8.26
N LYS A 197 -14.01 -31.42 -9.30
CA LYS A 197 -13.10 -32.25 -10.09
C LYS A 197 -11.65 -32.25 -9.58
N GLY A 198 -11.35 -31.51 -8.51
CA GLY A 198 -9.98 -31.33 -8.03
C GLY A 198 -9.09 -30.53 -8.99
N GLN A 199 -9.69 -29.74 -9.89
CA GLN A 199 -8.96 -28.86 -10.82
C GLN A 199 -8.62 -27.53 -10.14
N PRO A 200 -7.51 -26.88 -10.54
CA PRO A 200 -7.17 -25.55 -10.02
C PRO A 200 -8.23 -24.53 -10.39
N PHE A 201 -8.55 -23.64 -9.45
CA PHE A 201 -9.43 -22.49 -9.67
C PHE A 201 -8.99 -21.35 -8.73
N THR A 202 -9.27 -20.12 -9.13
CA THR A 202 -9.01 -18.92 -8.33
C THR A 202 -10.34 -18.35 -7.85
N SER A 203 -10.51 -18.20 -6.54
CA SER A 203 -11.70 -17.55 -5.99
C SER A 203 -11.71 -16.06 -6.37
N GLU A 204 -12.84 -15.56 -6.88
CA GLU A 204 -13.06 -14.13 -7.10
C GLU A 204 -13.25 -13.35 -5.79
N VAL A 205 -13.60 -14.04 -4.71
CA VAL A 205 -13.69 -13.46 -3.37
C VAL A 205 -12.40 -13.79 -2.62
N PRO A 206 -11.61 -12.78 -2.21
CA PRO A 206 -10.41 -13.02 -1.40
C PRO A 206 -10.83 -13.64 -0.07
N ILE A 207 -10.22 -14.79 0.26
CA ILE A 207 -10.38 -15.43 1.56
C ILE A 207 -9.30 -14.84 2.45
N VAL A 208 -9.70 -14.04 3.44
CA VAL A 208 -8.78 -13.59 4.49
C VAL A 208 -8.53 -14.78 5.41
N PRO A 209 -7.29 -15.28 5.53
CA PRO A 209 -6.98 -16.33 6.50
C PRO A 209 -7.30 -15.80 7.90
N VAL A 210 -8.14 -16.51 8.65
CA VAL A 210 -8.34 -16.20 10.06
C VAL A 210 -7.07 -16.65 10.79
N GLU A 211 -6.38 -15.73 11.45
CA GLU A 211 -5.25 -16.08 12.30
C GLU A 211 -5.72 -17.09 13.37
N PRO A 212 -5.11 -18.28 13.48
CA PRO A 212 -5.52 -19.24 14.47
C PRO A 212 -5.13 -18.75 15.86
N VAL A 213 -6.10 -18.21 16.60
CA VAL A 213 -5.92 -17.81 17.99
C VAL A 213 -5.88 -19.08 18.85
N PRO A 214 -4.81 -19.32 19.64
CA PRO A 214 -4.78 -20.44 20.57
C PRO A 214 -5.95 -20.37 21.54
N VAL A 215 -6.64 -21.50 21.73
CA VAL A 215 -7.75 -21.57 22.70
C VAL A 215 -7.18 -21.29 24.09
N PRO A 216 -7.71 -20.31 24.84
CA PRO A 216 -7.24 -20.03 26.19
C PRO A 216 -7.52 -21.24 27.11
N PRO A 217 -6.71 -21.44 28.18
CA PRO A 217 -6.97 -22.50 29.14
C PRO A 217 -8.35 -22.35 29.78
N ALA A 218 -8.98 -23.47 30.11
CA ALA A 218 -10.30 -23.47 30.74
C ALA A 218 -10.27 -22.72 32.08
N LEU A 219 -11.26 -21.85 32.30
CA LEU A 219 -11.47 -21.19 33.59
C LEU A 219 -11.94 -22.22 34.62
N THR A 220 -11.21 -22.34 35.73
CA THR A 220 -11.50 -23.29 36.81
C THR A 220 -12.35 -22.70 37.95
N ASP A 221 -12.41 -21.36 38.05
CA ASP A 221 -13.13 -20.65 39.11
C ASP A 221 -13.83 -19.39 38.55
N LEU A 222 -15.14 -19.49 38.33
CA LEU A 222 -15.95 -18.39 37.82
C LEU A 222 -16.19 -17.28 38.86
N SER A 223 -16.02 -17.55 40.17
CA SER A 223 -16.31 -16.57 41.22
C SER A 223 -15.36 -15.37 41.21
N LYS A 224 -14.20 -15.51 40.56
CA LYS A 224 -13.17 -14.47 40.40
C LYS A 224 -13.14 -13.90 38.98
N ALA A 225 -13.98 -14.40 38.08
CA ALA A 225 -13.98 -13.99 36.69
C ALA A 225 -14.82 -12.72 36.50
N THR A 226 -14.29 -11.78 35.72
CA THR A 226 -15.09 -10.70 35.15
C THR A 226 -15.64 -11.19 33.80
N VAL A 227 -16.97 -11.23 33.66
CA VAL A 227 -17.63 -11.66 32.43
C VAL A 227 -18.05 -10.42 31.64
N ALA A 228 -17.59 -10.34 30.39
CA ALA A 228 -18.05 -9.36 29.41
C ALA A 228 -18.75 -10.07 28.26
N ILE A 229 -19.88 -9.51 27.80
CA ILE A 229 -20.54 -9.94 26.57
C ILE A 229 -20.21 -8.89 25.51
N VAL A 230 -19.46 -9.29 24.48
CA VAL A 230 -19.09 -8.42 23.36
C VAL A 230 -19.94 -8.82 22.16
N THR A 231 -20.51 -7.83 21.48
CA THR A 231 -21.39 -8.01 20.33
C THR A 231 -21.15 -6.90 19.32
N ASP A 232 -21.09 -7.26 18.05
CA ASP A 232 -21.07 -6.37 16.89
C ASP A 232 -22.49 -6.13 16.33
N GLY A 233 -23.52 -6.73 16.93
CA GLY A 233 -24.90 -6.73 16.45
C GLY A 233 -25.68 -5.42 16.62
N GLY A 234 -25.02 -4.32 16.99
CA GLY A 234 -25.64 -2.99 17.10
C GLY A 234 -26.62 -2.84 18.28
N LEU A 235 -26.43 -3.60 19.35
CA LEU A 235 -27.23 -3.49 20.57
C LEU A 235 -26.84 -2.22 21.34
N VAL A 236 -27.81 -1.33 21.56
CA VAL A 236 -27.64 -0.08 22.33
C VAL A 236 -28.75 0.06 23.38
N PRO A 237 -28.52 0.77 24.49
CA PRO A 237 -29.58 1.11 25.43
C PRO A 237 -30.73 1.85 24.75
N LYS A 238 -31.93 1.70 25.32
CA LYS A 238 -33.13 2.35 24.80
C LYS A 238 -32.90 3.87 24.67
N GLY A 239 -33.16 4.40 23.48
CA GLY A 239 -32.96 5.81 23.16
C GLY A 239 -31.61 6.14 22.53
N ASN A 240 -30.70 5.16 22.41
CA ASN A 240 -29.36 5.33 21.83
C ASN A 240 -28.62 6.55 22.43
N PRO A 241 -28.35 6.56 23.75
CA PRO A 241 -27.78 7.72 24.43
C PRO A 241 -26.43 8.16 23.84
N ASP A 242 -25.64 7.21 23.35
CA ASP A 242 -24.32 7.44 22.76
C ASP A 242 -24.36 7.68 21.24
N GLN A 243 -25.57 7.76 20.65
CA GLN A 243 -25.79 8.05 19.24
C GLN A 243 -24.99 7.14 18.28
N ILE A 244 -24.82 5.87 18.66
CA ILE A 244 -24.06 4.91 17.85
C ILE A 244 -24.75 4.76 16.48
N PRO A 245 -24.01 4.90 15.36
CA PRO A 245 -24.56 4.76 14.04
C PRO A 245 -25.18 3.37 13.80
N ARG A 246 -26.32 3.34 13.11
CA ARG A 246 -27.05 2.09 12.78
C ARG A 246 -26.26 1.11 11.89
N SER A 247 -25.22 1.58 11.21
CA SER A 247 -24.42 0.79 10.26
C SER A 247 -23.03 1.41 10.17
N PHE A 248 -22.01 0.56 9.97
CA PHE A 248 -20.60 0.98 9.86
C PHE A 248 -20.14 1.85 11.06
N ALA A 249 -20.57 1.50 12.27
CA ALA A 249 -20.18 2.23 13.47
C ALA A 249 -18.67 2.14 13.69
N GLN A 250 -18.01 3.29 13.80
CA GLN A 250 -16.60 3.42 14.19
C GLN A 250 -16.42 3.68 15.69
N VAL A 251 -17.53 3.64 16.43
CA VAL A 251 -17.60 3.90 17.86
C VAL A 251 -18.29 2.73 18.55
N TRP A 252 -17.92 2.49 19.81
CA TRP A 252 -18.47 1.42 20.63
C TRP A 252 -18.89 1.98 21.99
N GLY A 253 -19.82 1.29 22.66
CA GLY A 253 -20.27 1.61 24.01
C GLY A 253 -20.04 0.41 24.96
N ALA A 254 -19.70 0.70 26.21
CA ALA A 254 -19.67 -0.29 27.28
C ALA A 254 -20.77 0.02 28.30
N TYR A 255 -21.59 -0.97 28.58
CA TYR A 255 -22.72 -0.85 29.49
C TYR A 255 -22.65 -1.94 30.55
N SER A 256 -22.93 -1.58 31.80
CA SER A 256 -23.08 -2.55 32.87
C SER A 256 -24.42 -3.27 32.72
N PHE A 257 -24.42 -4.57 32.99
CA PHE A 257 -25.65 -5.38 33.12
C PHE A 257 -26.26 -5.34 34.52
N ALA A 258 -25.59 -4.66 35.47
CA ALA A 258 -26.03 -4.55 36.87
C ALA A 258 -27.22 -3.60 37.04
#